data_AF-A0A7Z9IAW0-F1
#
_entry.id   AF-A0A7Z9IAW0-F1
#
_cell.length_a   1.000
_cell.length_b   1.000
_cell.length_c   1.000
_cell.angle_alpha   90.00
_cell.angle_beta   90.00
_cell.angle_gamma   90.00
#
_symmetry.space_group_name_H-M   'P 1'
#
loop_
_entity.id
_entity.type
_entity.pdbx_description
1 polymer ?
#
loop_
_entity_poly.entity_id
_entity_poly.type
_entity_poly.pdbx_seq_one_letter_code
_entity_poly.pdbx_strand_id
1 'polypeptide(L)'
;MATVLTVAANLQPAAAGMGTHQQLGLAPCFFPERLGFPCPACGMTTSWSYLMNGEVANSARVNFGGFLLALACIVTVPWFLLTAIRGKWVVVRLNENWLLVCLVSWLALTLLDWVVRRLIF
;
A
#
# COMPACT_ATOMS: atom_id res chain seq x y z
N MET A 1 -9.50 -7.07 3.15
CA MET A 1 -9.06 -5.66 3.12
C MET A 1 -9.08 -5.02 4.50
N ALA A 2 -10.17 -5.13 5.28
CA ALA A 2 -10.19 -4.59 6.65
C ALA A 2 -9.09 -5.19 7.55
N THR A 3 -8.88 -6.50 7.50
CA THR A 3 -7.86 -7.21 8.30
C THR A 3 -6.45 -6.68 8.10
N VAL A 4 -6.03 -6.45 6.85
CA VAL A 4 -4.69 -5.95 6.54
C VAL A 4 -4.48 -4.50 7.02
N LEU A 5 -5.53 -3.65 6.99
CA LEU A 5 -5.49 -2.31 7.58
C LEU A 5 -5.36 -2.38 9.11
N THR A 6 -6.11 -3.28 9.75
CA THR A 6 -6.01 -3.50 11.20
C THR A 6 -4.61 -3.99 11.58
N VAL A 7 -4.05 -4.95 10.84
CA VAL A 7 -2.68 -5.41 11.09
C VAL A 7 -1.69 -4.26 10.94
N ALA A 8 -1.78 -3.48 9.86
CA ALA A 8 -0.90 -2.32 9.66
C ALA A 8 -1.02 -1.26 10.79
N ALA A 9 -2.22 -1.04 11.32
CA ALA A 9 -2.43 -0.14 12.46
C ALA A 9 -1.82 -0.63 13.77
N ASN A 10 -1.54 -1.93 13.90
CA ASN A 10 -0.92 -2.53 15.08
C ASN A 10 0.60 -2.70 14.93
N LEU A 11 1.16 -2.35 13.77
CA LEU A 11 2.59 -2.45 13.49
C LEU A 11 3.29 -1.12 13.76
N GLN A 12 4.53 -1.21 14.24
CA GLN A 12 5.38 -0.03 14.39
C GLN A 12 6.15 0.21 13.09
N PRO A 13 6.01 1.37 12.42
CA PRO A 13 6.73 1.63 11.18
C PRO A 13 8.24 1.64 11.43
N ALA A 14 8.99 0.92 10.60
CA ALA A 14 10.44 0.83 10.73
C ALA A 14 11.07 2.15 10.25
N ALA A 15 11.94 2.75 11.08
CA ALA A 15 12.63 4.01 10.75
C ALA A 15 13.50 3.93 9.50
N ALA A 16 13.96 2.73 9.14
CA ALA A 16 14.69 2.47 7.89
C ALA A 16 13.82 2.56 6.63
N GLY A 17 12.51 2.79 6.76
CA GLY A 17 11.56 2.82 5.63
C GLY A 17 11.23 1.44 5.07
N MET A 18 11.75 0.36 5.65
CA MET A 18 11.47 -1.00 5.21
C MET A 18 11.65 -2.01 6.35
N GLY A 19 11.07 -3.21 6.18
CA GLY A 19 11.25 -4.31 7.12
C GLY A 19 10.16 -4.41 8.20
N THR A 20 9.14 -3.56 8.20
CA THR A 20 8.02 -3.67 9.16
C THR A 20 7.32 -5.03 9.10
N HIS A 21 7.35 -5.72 7.95
CA HIS A 21 6.80 -7.07 7.81
C HIS A 21 7.55 -8.11 8.66
N GLN A 22 8.80 -7.87 9.05
CA GLN A 22 9.57 -8.79 9.90
C GLN A 22 9.00 -8.91 11.31
N GLN A 23 8.24 -7.89 11.78
CA GLN A 23 7.50 -7.95 13.05
C GLN A 23 6.40 -9.03 13.02
N LEU A 24 5.97 -9.45 11.83
CA LEU A 24 5.03 -10.55 11.64
C LEU A 24 5.72 -11.93 11.60
N GLY A 25 7.03 -12.01 11.89
CA GLY A 25 7.81 -13.23 11.80
C GLY A 25 8.23 -13.62 10.37
N LEU A 26 8.06 -12.71 9.41
CA LEU A 26 8.46 -12.91 8.02
C LEU A 26 9.96 -12.67 7.83
N ALA A 27 10.58 -13.41 6.91
CA ALA A 27 11.99 -13.25 6.58
C ALA A 27 12.29 -11.85 5.97
N PRO A 28 13.55 -11.38 6.02
CA PRO A 28 14.01 -10.23 5.26
C PRO A 28 13.68 -10.36 3.77
N CYS A 29 13.57 -9.22 3.08
CA CYS A 29 13.27 -9.25 1.66
C CYS A 29 14.50 -9.73 0.86
N PHE A 30 14.30 -10.71 -0.02
CA PHE A 30 15.37 -11.28 -0.84
C PHE A 30 16.12 -10.26 -1.68
N PHE A 31 15.42 -9.27 -2.26
CA PHE A 31 16.01 -8.27 -3.17
C PHE A 31 17.11 -7.44 -2.52
N PRO A 32 16.85 -6.68 -1.43
CA PRO A 32 17.90 -5.92 -0.75
C PRO A 32 18.98 -6.84 -0.16
N GLU A 33 18.61 -8.02 0.36
CA GLU A 33 19.56 -8.94 1.01
C GLU A 33 20.52 -9.61 0.02
N ARG A 34 20.04 -10.02 -1.15
CA ARG A 34 20.81 -10.82 -2.11
C ARG A 34 21.25 -10.05 -3.34
N LEU A 35 20.46 -9.08 -3.79
CA LEU A 35 20.71 -8.32 -5.01
C LEU A 35 21.21 -6.90 -4.71
N GLY A 36 21.17 -6.46 -3.45
CA GLY A 36 21.69 -5.15 -3.02
C GLY A 36 20.81 -3.97 -3.42
N PHE A 37 19.61 -4.20 -3.96
CA PHE A 37 18.67 -3.12 -4.31
C PHE A 37 17.24 -3.46 -3.87
N PRO A 38 16.42 -2.46 -3.48
CA PRO A 38 15.03 -2.68 -3.13
C PRO A 38 14.17 -2.97 -4.37
N CYS A 39 13.19 -3.88 -4.26
CA CYS A 39 12.16 -4.06 -5.29
C CYS A 39 11.04 -3.00 -5.18
N PRO A 40 10.13 -2.87 -6.17
CA PRO A 40 9.04 -1.89 -6.12
C PRO A 40 8.13 -2.00 -4.88
N ALA A 41 8.03 -3.20 -4.31
CA ALA A 41 7.22 -3.45 -3.11
C ALA A 41 7.99 -3.28 -1.79
N CYS A 42 9.31 -3.07 -1.81
CA CYS A 42 10.07 -2.83 -0.59
C CYS A 42 9.56 -1.56 0.12
N GLY A 43 9.33 -1.65 1.42
CA GLY A 43 8.75 -0.56 2.22
C GLY A 43 7.23 -0.45 2.17
N MET A 44 6.51 -1.31 1.43
CA MET A 44 5.05 -1.24 1.34
C MET A 44 4.36 -1.41 2.71
N THR A 45 4.72 -2.41 3.50
CA THR A 45 4.15 -2.63 4.84
C THR A 45 4.49 -1.50 5.81
N THR A 46 5.68 -0.93 5.70
CA THR A 46 6.11 0.24 6.46
C THR A 46 5.27 1.47 6.09
N SER A 47 5.06 1.71 4.78
CA SER A 47 4.19 2.76 4.27
C SER A 47 2.75 2.63 4.78
N TRP A 48 2.20 1.41 4.81
CA TRP A 48 0.86 1.15 5.36
C TRP A 48 0.78 1.46 6.85
N SER A 49 1.80 1.06 7.62
CA SER A 49 1.85 1.31 9.07
C SER A 49 1.95 2.81 9.37
N TYR A 50 2.76 3.55 8.62
CA TYR A 50 2.80 5.01 8.68
C TYR A 50 1.42 5.64 8.41
N LEU A 51 0.71 5.18 7.36
CA LEU A 51 -0.60 5.72 7.03
C LEU A 51 -1.62 5.47 8.15
N MET A 52 -1.63 4.25 8.70
CA MET A 52 -2.53 3.90 9.80
C MET A 52 -2.20 4.61 11.11
N ASN A 53 -0.96 5.07 11.30
CA ASN A 53 -0.54 5.90 12.42
C ASN A 53 -0.78 7.41 12.19
N GLY A 54 -1.40 7.81 11.07
CA GLY A 54 -1.67 9.20 10.72
C GLY A 54 -0.49 9.96 10.09
N GLU A 55 0.63 9.28 9.83
CA GLU A 55 1.83 9.86 9.24
C GLU A 55 1.78 9.80 7.70
N VAL A 56 0.85 10.56 7.11
CA VAL A 56 0.56 10.55 5.67
C VAL A 56 1.80 10.86 4.81
N ALA A 57 2.59 11.88 5.20
CA ALA A 57 3.77 12.27 4.46
C ALA A 57 4.86 11.19 4.47
N ASN A 58 5.08 10.54 5.61
CA ASN A 58 6.07 9.47 5.74
C ASN A 58 5.63 8.22 4.96
N SER A 59 4.33 7.91 4.98
CA SER A 59 3.75 6.83 4.19
C SER A 59 4.03 6.98 2.69
N ALA A 60 3.74 8.17 2.13
CA ALA A 60 3.93 8.47 0.72
C ALA A 60 5.42 8.49 0.31
N ARG A 61 6.31 9.01 1.18
CA ARG A 61 7.76 9.05 0.93
C ARG A 61 8.38 7.66 0.89
N VAL A 62 7.98 6.79 1.82
CA VAL A 62 8.55 5.44 1.94
C VAL A 62 8.19 4.56 0.74
N ASN A 63 6.91 4.51 0.38
CA ASN A 63 6.45 3.76 -0.78
C ASN A 63 5.13 4.36 -1.30
N PHE A 64 5.19 5.15 -2.38
CA PHE A 64 4.02 5.85 -2.90
C PHE A 64 2.96 4.89 -3.45
N GLY A 65 3.39 3.84 -4.15
CA GLY A 65 2.48 2.77 -4.60
C GLY A 65 1.75 2.08 -3.45
N GLY A 66 2.47 1.81 -2.36
CA GLY A 66 1.93 1.27 -1.11
C GLY A 66 0.92 2.22 -0.47
N PHE A 67 1.26 3.51 -0.38
CA PHE A 67 0.38 4.56 0.13
C PHE A 67 -0.94 4.64 -0.65
N LEU A 68 -0.88 4.70 -1.98
CA LEU A 68 -2.08 4.76 -2.83
C LEU A 68 -2.97 3.52 -2.64
N LEU A 69 -2.37 2.33 -2.51
CA LEU A 69 -3.11 1.09 -2.29
C LEU A 69 -3.76 1.04 -0.91
N ALA A 70 -3.06 1.50 0.13
CA ALA A 70 -3.61 1.58 1.49
C ALA A 70 -4.77 2.58 1.55
N LEU A 71 -4.62 3.75 0.91
CA LEU A 71 -5.67 4.76 0.80
C LEU A 71 -6.90 4.22 0.05
N ALA A 72 -6.69 3.51 -1.06
CA ALA A 72 -7.77 2.84 -1.78
C ALA A 72 -8.51 1.85 -0.88
N CYS A 73 -7.80 1.09 -0.04
CA CYS A 73 -8.41 0.18 0.95
C CYS A 73 -9.22 0.94 2.01
N ILE A 74 -8.70 2.04 2.55
CA ILE A 74 -9.40 2.88 3.55
C ILE A 74 -10.72 3.42 3.00
N VAL A 75 -10.77 3.79 1.71
CA VAL A 75 -11.98 4.31 1.07
C VAL A 75 -12.94 3.20 0.66
N THR A 76 -12.43 2.10 0.07
CA THR A 76 -13.27 1.04 -0.50
C THR A 76 -13.92 0.16 0.57
N VAL A 77 -13.27 -0.08 1.71
CA VAL A 77 -13.84 -0.87 2.82
C VAL A 77 -15.17 -0.30 3.33
N PRO A 78 -15.27 0.97 3.78
CA PRO A 78 -16.53 1.53 4.24
C PRO A 78 -17.54 1.65 3.09
N TRP A 79 -17.09 1.95 1.87
CA TRP A 79 -17.97 2.06 0.72
C TRP A 79 -18.66 0.73 0.36
N PHE A 80 -17.91 -0.37 0.34
CA PHE A 80 -18.47 -1.70 0.11
C PHE A 80 -19.37 -2.14 1.26
N LEU A 81 -19.01 -1.81 2.51
CA LEU A 81 -19.86 -2.11 3.66
C LEU A 81 -21.21 -1.38 3.56
N LEU A 82 -21.21 -0.08 3.22
CA LEU A 82 -22.43 0.70 3.02
C LEU A 82 -23.29 0.17 1.86
N THR A 83 -22.64 -0.27 0.78
CA THR A 83 -23.32 -0.87 -0.38
C THR A 83 -23.96 -2.20 -0.02
N ALA A 84 -23.27 -3.04 0.76
CA ALA A 84 -23.80 -4.32 1.25
C ALA A 84 -25.00 -4.11 2.18
N ILE A 85 -24.93 -3.16 3.11
CA ILE A 85 -26.02 -2.86 4.05
C ILE A 85 -27.26 -2.31 3.33
N ARG A 86 -27.07 -1.42 2.34
CA ARG A 86 -28.20 -0.81 1.60
C ARG A 86 -28.80 -1.70 0.52
N GLY A 87 -28.13 -2.79 0.13
CA GLY A 87 -28.55 -3.66 -0.97
C GLY A 87 -28.61 -2.96 -2.35
N LYS A 88 -28.03 -1.76 -2.46
CA LYS A 88 -28.01 -0.92 -3.67
C LYS A 88 -26.65 -0.25 -3.78
N TRP A 89 -26.17 -0.07 -5.01
CA TRP A 89 -24.94 0.67 -5.28
C TRP A 89 -25.09 2.13 -4.82
N VAL A 90 -24.27 2.55 -3.85
CA VAL A 90 -24.42 3.86 -3.17
C VAL A 90 -23.75 5.00 -3.93
N VAL A 91 -22.65 4.72 -4.65
CA VAL A 91 -21.80 5.77 -5.25
C VAL A 91 -21.60 5.51 -6.74
N VAL A 92 -20.90 4.44 -7.08
CA VAL A 92 -20.61 4.04 -8.47
C VAL A 92 -20.79 2.53 -8.59
N ARG A 93 -21.23 2.05 -9.76
CA ARG A 93 -21.20 0.61 -10.06
C ARG A 93 -19.80 0.26 -10.52
N LEU A 94 -19.15 -0.73 -9.89
CA LEU A 94 -17.86 -1.21 -10.39
C LEU A 94 -18.05 -1.74 -11.81
N ASN A 95 -17.31 -1.15 -12.75
CA ASN A 95 -17.17 -1.63 -14.10
C ASN A 95 -15.79 -2.25 -14.22
N GLU A 96 -15.70 -3.40 -14.90
CA GLU A 96 -14.44 -4.10 -15.15
C GLU A 96 -13.41 -3.19 -15.82
N ASN A 97 -13.85 -2.37 -16.78
CA ASN A 97 -12.97 -1.42 -17.46
C ASN A 97 -12.37 -0.38 -16.50
N TRP A 98 -13.16 0.13 -15.56
CA TRP A 98 -12.69 1.09 -14.55
C TRP A 98 -11.69 0.43 -13.60
N LEU A 99 -11.97 -0.81 -13.15
CA LEU A 99 -11.06 -1.57 -12.30
C LEU A 99 -9.72 -1.83 -12.99
N LEU A 100 -9.74 -2.23 -14.26
CA LEU A 100 -8.56 -2.46 -15.08
C LEU A 100 -7.73 -1.18 -15.24
N VAL A 101 -8.37 -0.05 -15.57
CA VAL A 101 -7.69 1.25 -15.67
C VAL A 101 -7.04 1.61 -14.33
N CYS A 102 -7.76 1.51 -13.22
CA CYS A 102 -7.19 1.80 -11.89
C CYS A 102 -6.01 0.89 -11.56
N LEU A 103 -6.09 -0.41 -11.84
CA LEU A 103 -5.02 -1.37 -11.58
C LEU A 103 -3.77 -1.07 -12.42
N VAL A 104 -3.95 -0.82 -13.73
CA VAL A 104 -2.84 -0.51 -14.64
C VAL A 104 -2.21 0.83 -14.27
N SER A 105 -3.01 1.84 -13.97
CA SER A 105 -2.52 3.14 -13.51
C SER A 105 -1.73 3.01 -12.19
N TRP A 106 -2.25 2.25 -11.22
CA TRP A 106 -1.55 2.00 -9.96
C TRP A 106 -0.20 1.28 -10.18
N LEU A 107 -0.18 0.25 -11.02
CA LEU A 107 1.05 -0.47 -11.36
C LEU A 107 2.07 0.45 -12.04
N ALA A 108 1.63 1.24 -13.01
CA ALA A 108 2.47 2.20 -13.71
C ALA A 108 3.07 3.25 -12.76
N LEU A 109 2.25 3.81 -11.87
CA LEU A 109 2.71 4.78 -10.86
C LEU A 109 3.69 4.15 -9.88
N THR A 110 3.45 2.92 -9.44
CA THR A 110 4.34 2.20 -8.51
C THR A 110 5.69 1.91 -9.15
N LEU A 111 5.70 1.49 -10.42
CA LEU A 111 6.93 1.26 -11.16
C LEU A 111 7.69 2.56 -11.42
N LEU A 112 6.99 3.63 -11.81
CA LEU A 112 7.59 4.93 -12.05
C LEU A 112 8.24 5.49 -10.78
N ASP A 113 7.50 5.48 -9.67
CA ASP A 113 7.99 5.90 -8.35
C ASP A 113 9.21 5.07 -7.90
N TRP A 114 9.20 3.76 -8.13
CA TRP A 114 10.37 2.92 -7.87
C TRP A 114 11.57 3.26 -8.74
N VAL A 115 11.38 3.42 -10.06
CA VAL A 115 12.45 3.83 -10.98
C VAL A 115 13.05 5.16 -10.55
N VAL A 116 12.21 6.14 -10.23
CA VAL A 116 12.64 7.47 -9.77
C VAL A 116 13.44 7.36 -8.47
N ARG A 117 12.94 6.63 -7.46
CA ARG A 117 13.68 6.39 -6.20
C ARG A 117 15.03 5.71 -6.44
N ARG A 118 15.11 4.77 -7.38
CA ARG A 118 16.35 4.04 -7.71
C ARG A 118 17.35 4.86 -8.52
N LEU A 119 16.89 5.82 -9.32
CA LEU A 119 17.78 6.66 -10.12
C LEU A 119 18.34 7.85 -9.33
N ILE A 120 17.61 8.30 -8.31
CA ILE A 120 18.00 9.45 -7.48
C ILE A 120 18.87 9.03 -6.27
N PHE A 121 18.69 7.81 -5.76
CA PHE A 121 19.41 7.24 -4.61
C PHE A 121 20.18 5.99 -5.01
#